data_AF-A0A954N241-F1
#
_entry.id   AF-A0A954N241-F1
#
_cell.length_a   1.000
_cell.length_b   1.000
_cell.length_c   1.000
_cell.angle_alpha   90.00
_cell.angle_beta   90.00
_cell.angle_gamma   90.00
#
_symmetry.space_group_name_H-M   'P 1'
#
loop_
_entity.id
_entity.type
_entity.pdbx_description
1 polymer ?
#
loop_
_entity_poly.entity_id
_entity_poly.type
_entity_poly.pdbx_seq_one_letter_code
_entity_poly.pdbx_strand_id
1 'polypeptide(L)' 'MKFLIPSFISLAVLFVCTTSAQSAEQFNVVVIGGTPGGIAAALSAGRAGHSVLLVEEQLHLGGMMTSGLGKSDVEKR' A
#
# COMPACT_ATOMS: atom_id res chain seq x y z
N MET A 1 16.32 -25.88 41.92
CA MET A 1 15.37 -24.77 41.66
C MET A 1 15.99 -23.61 40.85
N LYS A 2 17.09 -23.81 40.10
CA LYS A 2 17.81 -22.75 39.35
C LYS A 2 17.51 -22.70 37.84
N PHE A 3 16.74 -23.66 37.30
CA PHE A 3 16.44 -23.79 35.87
C PHE A 3 15.01 -23.38 35.46
N LEU A 4 14.19 -22.90 36.41
CA LEU A 4 12.79 -22.52 36.14
C LEU A 4 12.66 -21.10 35.56
N ILE A 5 13.63 -20.24 35.86
CA ILE A 5 13.67 -18.81 35.47
C ILE A 5 13.88 -18.59 33.95
N PRO A 6 14.76 -19.31 33.23
CA PRO A 6 14.96 -19.08 31.79
C PRO A 6 13.76 -19.53 30.93
N SER A 7 13.00 -20.53 31.39
CA SER A 7 11.79 -21.01 30.69
C SER A 7 10.66 -19.95 30.72
N PHE A 8 10.50 -19.25 31.84
CA PHE A 8 9.53 -18.16 31.98
C PHE A 8 9.87 -16.93 31.10
N ILE A 9 11.15 -16.59 30.98
CA ILE A 9 11.60 -15.49 30.11
C ILE A 9 11.36 -15.84 28.64
N SER A 10 11.67 -17.07 28.23
CA SER A 10 11.43 -17.51 26.84
C SER A 10 9.95 -17.53 26.48
N LEU A 11 9.06 -17.86 27.43
CA LEU A 11 7.61 -17.85 27.23
C LEU A 11 7.05 -16.43 27.14
N ALA A 12 7.59 -15.50 27.94
CA ALA A 12 7.21 -14.09 27.89
C ALA A 12 7.60 -13.42 26.56
N VAL A 13 8.77 -13.77 26.00
CA VAL A 13 9.22 -13.27 24.69
C VAL A 13 8.31 -13.79 23.56
N LEU A 14 7.86 -15.04 23.64
CA LEU A 14 6.91 -15.60 22.66
C LEU A 14 5.56 -14.87 22.69
N PHE A 15 5.07 -14.50 23.87
CA PHE A 15 3.79 -13.80 24.04
C PHE A 15 3.81 -12.34 23.56
N VAL A 16 4.94 -11.64 23.72
CA VAL A 16 5.12 -10.28 23.20
C VAL A 16 5.13 -10.28 21.66
N CYS A 17 5.69 -11.32 21.04
CA CYS A 17 5.77 -11.42 19.59
C CYS A 17 4.42 -11.71 18.91
N THR A 18 3.48 -12.41 19.57
CA THR A 18 2.15 -12.66 18.99
C THR A 18 1.20 -11.45 19.04
N THR A 19 1.55 -10.40 19.80
CA THR A 19 0.68 -9.23 20.02
C THR A 19 0.97 -8.07 19.05
N SER A 20 1.95 -8.20 18.14
CA SER A 20 2.10 -7.24 17.03
C SER A 20 1.01 -7.49 15.98
N ALA A 21 -0.25 -7.30 16.35
CA ALA A 21 -1.37 -7.27 15.45
C ALA A 21 -1.18 -6.05 14.53
N GLN A 22 -0.92 -6.33 13.25
CA GLN A 22 -0.71 -5.35 12.22
C GLN A 22 -2.01 -4.54 12.02
N SER A 23 -2.04 -3.31 12.53
CA SER A 23 -3.18 -2.40 12.32
C SER A 23 -3.33 -2.14 10.83
N ALA A 24 -4.51 -2.41 10.27
CA ALA A 24 -4.83 -2.00 8.90
C ALA A 24 -4.80 -0.46 8.84
N GLU A 25 -4.03 0.10 7.90
CA GLU A 25 -4.07 1.54 7.68
C GLU A 25 -5.46 1.97 7.18
N GLN A 26 -6.01 3.01 7.79
CA GLN A 26 -7.28 3.59 7.39
C GLN A 26 -7.06 4.76 6.45
N PHE A 27 -7.67 4.67 5.27
CA PHE A 27 -7.67 5.74 4.28
C PHE A 27 -9.08 6.31 4.14
N ASN A 28 -9.20 7.63 4.06
CA ASN A 28 -10.48 8.27 3.79
C ASN A 28 -10.86 8.17 2.30
N VAL A 29 -9.87 8.14 1.42
CA VAL A 29 -10.06 8.07 -0.04
C VAL A 29 -9.14 7.02 -0.62
N VAL A 30 -9.68 6.16 -1.47
CA VAL A 30 -8.90 5.21 -2.27
C VAL A 30 -9.08 5.56 -3.73
N VAL A 31 -7.97 5.81 -4.43
CA VAL A 31 -7.95 6.09 -5.87
C VAL A 31 -7.31 4.91 -6.57
N ILE A 32 -8.04 4.30 -7.50
CA ILE A 32 -7.55 3.19 -8.31
C ILE A 32 -7.18 3.70 -9.70
N GLY A 33 -5.93 3.52 -10.09
CA GLY A 33 -5.34 4.01 -11.33
C GLY A 33 -4.44 5.23 -11.10
N GLY A 34 -3.14 5.03 -11.24
CA GLY A 34 -2.08 6.03 -11.24
C GLY A 34 -1.90 6.75 -12.58
N THR A 35 -2.98 6.99 -13.32
CA THR A 35 -2.97 7.85 -14.51
C THR A 35 -2.91 9.33 -14.11
N PRO A 36 -2.63 10.30 -15.02
CA PRO A 36 -2.61 11.71 -14.66
C PRO A 36 -3.92 12.20 -14.01
N GLY A 37 -5.06 11.67 -14.44
CA GLY A 37 -6.36 11.97 -13.83
C GLY A 37 -6.50 11.41 -12.41
N GLY A 38 -6.10 10.16 -12.19
CA GLY A 38 -6.11 9.55 -10.85
C GLY A 38 -5.13 10.21 -9.89
N ILE A 39 -3.92 10.54 -10.37
CA ILE A 39 -2.93 11.32 -9.61
C ILE A 39 -3.51 12.69 -9.22
N ALA A 40 -4.16 13.39 -10.15
CA ALA A 40 -4.78 14.69 -9.86
C ALA A 40 -5.91 14.56 -8.83
N ALA A 41 -6.73 13.52 -8.91
CA ALA A 41 -7.79 13.24 -7.94
C ALA A 41 -7.20 12.95 -6.54
N ALA A 42 -6.17 12.09 -6.46
CA ALA A 42 -5.48 11.79 -5.22
C ALA A 42 -4.83 13.03 -4.59
N LEU A 43 -4.18 13.86 -5.41
CA LEU A 43 -3.60 15.13 -4.98
C LEU A 43 -4.66 16.09 -4.45
N SER A 44 -5.81 16.20 -5.14
CA SER A 44 -6.91 17.05 -4.70
C SER A 44 -7.45 16.61 -3.34
N ALA A 45 -7.66 15.31 -3.15
CA ALA A 45 -8.12 14.76 -1.88
C ALA A 45 -7.09 14.96 -0.74
N GLY A 46 -5.80 14.74 -1.03
CA GLY A 46 -4.73 14.99 -0.07
C GLY A 46 -4.61 16.47 0.31
N ARG A 47 -4.76 17.38 -0.65
CA ARG A 47 -4.81 18.84 -0.41
C ARG A 47 -6.03 19.28 0.40
N ALA A 48 -7.12 18.52 0.34
CA ALA A 48 -8.29 18.72 1.17
C ALA A 48 -8.14 18.15 2.60
N GLY A 49 -6.99 17.53 2.93
CA GLY A 49 -6.69 17.03 4.26
C GLY A 49 -7.10 15.57 4.51
N HIS A 50 -7.47 14.82 3.47
CA HIS A 50 -7.80 13.40 3.59
C HIS A 50 -6.56 12.50 3.53
N SER A 51 -6.57 11.38 4.26
CA SER A 51 -5.63 10.29 4.01
C SER A 51 -6.02 9.54 2.73
N VAL A 52 -5.09 9.42 1.79
CA VAL A 52 -5.35 8.88 0.44
C VAL A 52 -4.45 7.70 0.15
N LEU A 53 -5.04 6.60 -0.32
CA LEU A 53 -4.32 5.48 -0.93
C LEU A 53 -4.49 5.56 -2.45
N LEU A 54 -3.38 5.78 -3.17
CA LEU A 54 -3.34 5.68 -4.63
C LEU A 54 -2.78 4.31 -5.03
N VAL A 55 -3.55 3.54 -5.80
CA VAL A 55 -3.18 2.20 -6.26
C VAL A 55 -2.95 2.22 -7.76
N GLU A 56 -1.85 1.66 -8.21
CA GLU A 56 -1.52 1.47 -9.63
C GLU A 56 -1.14 0.00 -9.86
N GLU A 57 -1.57 -0.56 -10.98
CA GLU A 57 -1.26 -1.93 -11.38
C GLU A 57 0.17 -2.03 -11.93
N GLN A 58 0.58 -1.00 -12.69
CA GLN A 58 1.89 -0.93 -13.31
C GLN A 58 2.99 -0.59 -12.29
N LEU A 59 4.23 -0.89 -12.65
CA LEU A 59 5.42 -0.55 -11.82
C LEU A 59 5.77 0.95 -11.88
N HIS A 60 5.03 1.74 -12.64
CA HIS A 60 5.25 3.16 -12.85
C HIS A 60 3.93 3.92 -12.94
N LEU A 61 3.99 5.21 -12.62
CA LEU A 61 2.86 6.11 -12.68
C LEU A 61 2.75 6.79 -14.06
N GLY A 62 1.55 7.30 -14.37
CA GLY A 62 1.25 8.13 -15.53
C GLY A 62 0.52 7.42 -16.66
N GLY A 63 0.19 6.13 -16.51
CA GLY A 63 -0.56 5.36 -17.51
C GLY A 63 0.04 5.46 -18.92
N MET A 64 -0.79 5.60 -19.95
CA MET A 64 -0.33 5.72 -21.35
C MET A 64 0.63 6.90 -21.61
N MET A 65 0.55 7.98 -20.84
CA MET A 65 1.46 9.12 -21.02
C MET A 65 2.92 8.76 -20.70
N THR A 66 3.13 7.78 -19.81
CA THR A 66 4.46 7.26 -19.46
C THR A 66 4.76 5.95 -20.18
N SER A 67 3.76 5.05 -20.32
CA SER A 67 3.88 3.74 -20.95
C SER A 67 4.01 3.79 -22.48
N GLY A 68 3.57 4.87 -23.10
CA GLY A 68 3.45 4.98 -24.56
C GLY A 68 2.23 4.24 -25.11
N LEU A 69 2.28 3.98 -26.42
CA LEU A 69 1.22 3.28 -27.16
C LEU A 69 1.28 1.77 -26.94
N GLY A 70 0.11 1.14 -26.82
CA GLY A 70 -0.04 -0.29 -26.71
C GLY A 70 -0.08 -0.99 -28.08
N LYS A 71 -0.05 -2.32 -28.07
CA LYS A 71 -0.19 -3.11 -29.31
C LYS A 71 -1.51 -2.83 -30.05
N SER A 72 -2.58 -2.56 -29.31
CA SER A 72 -3.88 -2.17 -29.85
C SER A 72 -3.85 -0.88 -30.67
N ASP A 73 -2.89 0.02 -30.41
CA ASP A 73 -2.78 1.30 -31.10
C ASP A 73 -1.96 1.20 -32.39
N VAL A 74 -1.11 0.18 -32.52
CA VAL A 74 -0.18 -0.01 -33.65
C VAL A 74 -0.73 -1.00 -34.67
N GLU A 75 -1.48 -2.02 -34.22
CA GLU A 75 -1.98 -3.07 -35.09
C GLU A 75 -3.23 -2.62 -35.85
N LYS A 76 -3.10 -2.46 -37.17
CA LYS A 76 -4.25 -2.37 -38.07
C LYS A 76 -4.78 -3.78 -38.34
N ARG A 77 -6.00 -4.04 -37.89
CA ARG A 77 -6.80 -5.17 -38.38
C ARG A 77 -6.99 -5.11 -39.90
#